data_AF-A0A137S7C5-F1
#
_entry.id   AF-A0A137S7C5-F1
#
_cell.length_a   1.000
_cell.length_b   1.000
_cell.length_c   1.000
_cell.angle_alpha   90.00
_cell.angle_beta   90.00
_cell.angle_gamma   90.00
#
_symmetry.space_group_name_H-M   'P 1'
#
loop_
_entity.id
_entity.type
_entity.pdbx_description
1 polymer ?
#
loop_
_entity_poly.entity_id
_entity_poly.type
_entity_poly.pdbx_seq_one_letter_code
_entity_poly.pdbx_strand_id
1 'polypeptide(L)' 'MPIKSIINGYEVDYCPQGRNGKRYRKKFKTKGEAQKYERWLLSTQNQKYWLKSLPIYTPS' A
#
# COMPACT_ATOMS: atom_id res chain seq x y z
N MET A 1 -1.42 -8.40 -10.07
CA MET A 1 -0.39 -7.45 -10.53
C MET A 1 -0.90 -6.03 -10.26
N PRO A 2 -0.31 -5.27 -9.32
CA PRO A 2 -0.80 -3.95 -8.94
C PRO A 2 -0.36 -2.84 -9.91
N ILE A 3 0.61 -3.09 -10.80
CA ILE A 3 1.06 -2.10 -11.78
C ILE A 3 0.36 -2.33 -13.13
N LYS A 4 -0.32 -1.30 -13.64
CA LYS A 4 -1.03 -1.26 -14.92
C LYS A 4 -0.38 -0.24 -15.84
N SER A 5 -0.09 -0.61 -17.09
CA SER A 5 0.33 0.37 -18.11
C SER A 5 -0.87 1.19 -18.58
N ILE A 6 -0.69 2.50 -18.70
CA ILE A 6 -1.69 3.46 -19.18
C ILE A 6 -1.11 4.30 -20.31
N ILE A 7 -1.96 4.99 -21.08
CA ILE A 7 -1.58 5.80 -22.25
C ILE A 7 -0.41 6.76 -21.97
N ASN A 8 -0.29 7.26 -20.73
CA ASN A 8 0.74 8.24 -20.37
C ASN A 8 1.67 7.76 -19.23
N GLY A 9 1.91 6.44 -19.14
CA GLY A 9 2.84 5.88 -18.16
C GLY A 9 2.29 4.64 -17.44
N TYR A 10 2.39 4.63 -16.11
CA TYR A 10 2.06 3.48 -15.28
C TYR A 10 1.22 3.88 -14.08
N GLU A 11 0.20 3.09 -13.78
CA GLU A 11 -0.65 3.25 -12.61
C GLU A 11 -0.41 2.09 -11.65
N VAL A 12 -0.10 2.39 -10.39
CA VAL A 12 -0.08 1.40 -9.30
C VAL A 12 -1.41 1.46 -8.60
N ASP A 13 -2.11 0.34 -8.51
CA ASP A 13 -3.39 0.14 -7.86
C ASP A 13 -3.30 -1.04 -6.89
N TYR A 14 -3.42 -0.75 -5.60
CA TYR A 14 -3.23 -1.73 -4.53
C TYR A 14 -4.33 -1.62 -3.47
N CYS A 15 -4.98 -2.75 -3.18
CA CYS A 15 -6.00 -2.90 -2.14
C CYS A 15 -5.54 -3.93 -1.09
N PRO A 16 -4.76 -3.53 -0.08
CA PRO A 16 -4.21 -4.46 0.92
C PRO A 16 -5.27 -5.16 1.76
N GLN A 17 -6.40 -4.49 2.01
CA GLN A 17 -7.50 -4.98 2.86
C GLN A 17 -8.73 -5.39 2.02
N GLY A 18 -8.53 -5.70 0.73
CA GLY A 18 -9.63 -6.12 -0.16
C GLY A 18 -10.62 -4.98 -0.48
N ARG A 19 -11.88 -5.35 -0.76
CA ARG A 19 -12.91 -4.44 -1.32
C ARG A 19 -13.30 -3.28 -0.39
N ASN A 20 -13.27 -3.52 0.93
CA ASN A 20 -13.62 -2.52 1.95
C ASN A 20 -12.36 -1.82 2.51
N GLY A 21 -11.19 -2.12 1.96
CA GLY A 21 -9.91 -1.59 2.37
C GLY A 21 -9.59 -0.23 1.76
N LYS A 22 -8.64 0.47 2.37
CA LYS A 22 -8.05 1.67 1.76
C LYS A 22 -7.38 1.32 0.43
N ARG A 23 -7.83 1.94 -0.65
CA ARG A 23 -7.25 1.80 -1.99
C ARG A 23 -6.12 2.79 -2.19
N TYR A 24 -4.97 2.30 -2.62
CA TYR A 24 -3.82 3.14 -2.98
C TYR A 24 -3.67 3.15 -4.49
N ARG A 25 -4.02 4.28 -5.12
CA ARG A 25 -3.87 4.50 -6.55
C ARG A 25 -2.92 5.66 -6.83
N LYS A 26 -1.87 5.43 -7.61
CA LYS A 26 -0.92 6.48 -7.99
C LYS A 26 -0.37 6.27 -9.40
N LYS A 27 -0.23 7.36 -10.15
CA LYS A 27 0.31 7.37 -11.53
C LYS A 27 1.78 7.80 -11.53
N PHE A 28 2.55 7.20 -12.42
CA PHE A 28 3.97 7.40 -12.60
C PHE A 28 4.30 7.51 -14.08
N LYS A 29 5.35 8.28 -14.40
CA LYS A 29 5.83 8.41 -15.79
C LYS A 29 6.60 7.16 -16.21
N THR A 30 7.38 6.59 -15.29
CA THR A 30 8.25 5.45 -15.60
C THR A 30 7.84 4.19 -14.83
N LYS A 31 8.15 3.03 -15.41
CA LYS A 31 7.92 1.73 -14.77
C LYS A 31 8.75 1.57 -13.50
N GLY A 32 9.97 2.12 -13.50
CA GLY A 32 10.88 2.04 -12.36
C GLY A 32 10.35 2.75 -11.11
N GLU A 33 9.74 3.92 -11.27
CA GLU A 33 9.07 4.64 -10.17
C GLU A 33 7.86 3.86 -9.65
N ALA A 34 7.04 3.32 -10.56
CA ALA A 34 5.90 2.49 -10.19
C ALA A 34 6.33 1.26 -9.38
N GLN A 35 7.41 0.57 -9.79
CA GLN A 35 7.96 -0.58 -9.06
C GLN A 35 8.56 -0.19 -7.70
N LYS A 36 9.25 0.94 -7.59
CA LYS A 36 9.73 1.45 -6.30
C LYS A 36 8.57 1.70 -5.33
N TYR A 37 7.51 2.34 -5.83
CA TYR A 37 6.31 2.62 -5.03
C TYR A 37 5.58 1.34 -4.61
N GLU A 38 5.46 0.35 -5.51
CA GLU A 38 4.90 -0.97 -5.21
C GLU A 38 5.65 -1.64 -4.05
N ARG A 39 7.00 -1.74 -4.12
CA ARG A 39 7.81 -2.33 -3.04
C ARG A 39 7.67 -1.59 -1.72
N TRP A 40 7.66 -0.26 -1.76
CA TRP A 40 7.46 0.57 -0.57
C TRP A 40 6.08 0.31 0.06
N LEU A 41 5.02 0.17 -0.75
CA LEU A 41 3.67 -0.13 -0.29
C LEU A 41 3.58 -1.49 0.39
N LEU A 42 4.16 -2.53 -0.24
CA LEU A 42 4.25 -3.87 0.34
C LEU A 42 4.94 -3.84 1.70
N SER A 43 6.10 -3.18 1.81
CA SER A 43 6.83 -3.05 3.07
C SER A 43 6.03 -2.29 4.14
N THR A 44 5.42 -1.17 3.78
CA THR A 44 4.70 -0.30 4.72
C THR A 44 3.41 -0.94 5.24
N GLN A 45 2.68 -1.67 4.40
CA GLN A 45 1.44 -2.34 4.82
C GLN A 45 1.71 -3.61 5.63
N ASN A 46 2.80 -4.32 5.35
CA ASN A 46 3.17 -5.51 6.11
C ASN A 46 3.65 -5.17 7.54
N GLN A 47 4.10 -3.93 7.79
CA GLN A 47 4.77 -3.56 9.04
C GLN A 47 3.85 -3.23 10.24
N LYS A 48 2.51 -3.29 10.12
CA LYS A 48 1.63 -2.61 11.12
C LYS A 48 0.50 -3.43 11.73
N TYR A 49 0.55 -4.76 11.74
CA TYR A 49 -0.48 -5.53 12.45
C TYR A 49 -0.21 -5.66 13.96
N TRP A 50 1.06 -5.79 14.39
CA TRP A 50 1.42 -6.06 15.78
C TRP A 50 1.63 -4.82 16.67
N LEU A 51 1.84 -3.64 16.08
CA LEU A 51 2.05 -2.38 16.83
C LEU A 51 0.75 -1.70 17.31
N LYS A 52 -0.43 -2.25 16.96
CA LYS A 52 -1.74 -1.67 17.32
C LYS A 52 -2.37 -2.27 18.59
N SER A 53 -1.76 -3.26 19.22
CA SER A 53 -2.25 -3.82 20.48
C SER A 53 -1.27 -3.55 21.62
N LEU A 54 -1.21 -2.30 22.08
CA LEU A 54 -0.93 -2.08 23.48
C LEU A 54 -2.29 -1.78 24.13
N PRO A 55 -2.96 -2.79 24.73
CA PRO A 55 -3.98 -2.48 25.72
C PRO A 55 -3.24 -1.74 26.83
N ILE A 56 -3.50 -0.44 26.95
CA ILE A 56 -3.10 0.31 28.13
C ILE A 56 -3.89 -0.34 29.26
N TYR A 57 -3.22 -1.16 30.07
CA TYR A 57 -3.79 -1.70 31.29
C TYR A 57 -4.10 -0.49 32.17
N THR A 58 -5.37 -0.11 32.28
CA THR A 58 -5.84 0.80 33.33
C THR A 58 -6.23 -0.05 34.52
N PRO A 59 -5.34 -0.26 35.52
CA PRO A 59 -5.79 -0.79 36.79
C PRO A 59 -6.62 0.28 37.51
N SER A 60 -7.86 -0.13 37.78
CA SER A 60 -8.83 0.39 38.77
C SER A 60 -9.46 1.74 38.48
#